data_AF-A0A3D4NR12-F1
#
_entry.id   AF-A0A3D4NR12-F1
#
_cell.length_a   1.000
_cell.length_b   1.000
_cell.length_c   1.000
_cell.angle_alpha   90.00
_cell.angle_beta   90.00
_cell.angle_gamma   90.00
#
_symmetry.space_group_name_H-M   'P 1'
#
loop_
_entity.id
_entity.type
_entity.pdbx_description
1 polymer ?
#
loop_
_entity_poly.entity_id
_entity_poly.type
_entity_poly.pdbx_seq_one_letter_code
_entity_poly.pdbx_strand_id
1 'polypeptide(L)'
;MATGGIRPGEIQLDPNVRPNEYLSQFYLDSPSSSDPDFSLRNAVTLNGLAALTTVNTYVDPLLLDLTGNGVQMTPISDGVLFDTDHSGTLKRSGWADRATGMLVVDEGSGQIKDVSQMFSEYFRGALGGNGQAGEALYKDGFAALASVDGNADKVIDSNDAIWSQLRVWVDASHDGKSDAGELKTLAELGITQINVAGTPVSGDVRQGNSVIARGSFVINGATQEALAVNFLGDPVSSTLTVEGNGSKVVSTTGATTTTAYASSSTTDETLDAGQLGVTNVYAGSGNDALTAAPTGSWLVGGAGSNTYNGGGGGGVV
;
A
#
# COMPACT_ATOMS: atom_id res chain seq x y z
N MET A 1 24.11 18.37 25.85
CA MET A 1 24.68 17.91 24.57
C MET A 1 23.53 17.27 23.80
N ALA A 2 23.02 17.97 22.79
CA ALA A 2 21.83 17.60 22.05
C ALA A 2 22.20 16.58 20.97
N THR A 3 21.81 15.32 21.15
CA THR A 3 21.87 14.28 20.12
C THR A 3 20.62 14.38 19.26
N GLY A 4 20.79 14.34 17.94
CA GLY A 4 19.77 14.59 16.91
C GLY A 4 18.57 13.64 16.94
N GLY A 5 17.65 13.88 17.86
CA GLY A 5 16.32 13.29 17.86
C GLY A 5 15.38 14.14 17.03
N ILE A 6 14.74 13.50 16.05
CA ILE A 6 13.52 13.98 15.38
C ILE A 6 12.49 14.35 16.46
N ARG A 7 11.85 15.52 16.34
CA ARG A 7 10.87 15.99 17.32
C ARG A 7 9.48 15.43 16.97
N PRO A 8 8.63 15.14 17.98
CA PRO A 8 7.21 14.88 17.72
C PRO A 8 6.57 16.07 16.98
N GLY A 9 6.05 15.84 15.77
CA GLY A 9 5.45 16.87 14.91
C GLY A 9 6.34 17.45 13.79
N GLU A 10 7.49 16.84 13.50
CA GLU A 10 8.36 17.27 12.41
C GLU A 10 7.80 16.83 11.04
N ILE A 11 7.27 17.78 10.27
CA ILE A 11 6.91 17.60 8.86
C ILE A 11 8.20 17.58 8.04
N GLN A 12 8.59 16.41 7.54
CA GLN A 12 9.74 16.26 6.68
C GLN A 12 9.33 16.57 5.23
N LEU A 13 9.91 17.62 4.63
CA LEU A 13 9.75 17.84 3.19
C LEU A 13 10.41 16.69 2.43
N ASP A 14 9.65 16.06 1.53
CA ASP A 14 10.10 14.99 0.67
C ASP A 14 11.23 15.47 -0.28
N PRO A 15 12.43 14.85 -0.25
CA PRO A 15 13.49 15.14 -1.22
C PRO A 15 13.17 14.63 -2.64
N ASN A 16 12.10 13.85 -2.82
CA ASN A 16 11.72 13.21 -4.08
C ASN A 16 10.53 13.87 -4.80
N VAL A 17 10.14 15.10 -4.46
CA VAL A 17 9.08 15.83 -5.19
C VAL A 17 9.52 16.08 -6.64
N ARG A 18 9.24 15.11 -7.51
CA ARG A 18 9.38 15.20 -8.96
C ARG A 18 8.15 14.59 -9.64
N PRO A 19 6.98 15.25 -9.55
CA PRO A 19 5.74 14.79 -10.21
C PRO A 19 5.96 14.40 -11.69
N ASN A 20 6.85 15.13 -12.36
CA ASN A 20 7.22 14.95 -13.76
C ASN A 20 8.08 13.70 -14.00
N GLU A 21 8.99 13.37 -13.07
CA GLU A 21 9.78 12.12 -13.16
C GLU A 21 8.94 10.91 -12.79
N TYR A 22 8.02 11.03 -11.81
CA TYR A 22 7.04 9.99 -11.49
C TYR A 22 6.14 9.67 -12.68
N LEU A 23 5.58 10.68 -13.37
CA LEU A 23 4.83 10.47 -14.60
C LEU A 23 5.67 9.77 -15.68
N SER A 24 6.93 10.17 -15.84
CA SER A 24 7.81 9.54 -16.83
C SER A 24 8.16 8.09 -16.47
N GLN A 25 8.56 7.79 -15.23
CA GLN A 25 8.92 6.44 -14.78
C GLN A 25 7.69 5.54 -14.69
N PHE A 26 6.55 6.06 -14.27
CA PHE A 26 5.31 5.28 -14.20
C PHE A 26 4.89 4.78 -15.60
N TYR A 27 5.04 5.58 -16.66
CA TYR A 27 4.75 5.14 -18.03
C TYR A 27 5.92 4.43 -18.73
N LEU A 28 7.17 4.66 -18.30
CA LEU A 28 8.36 4.00 -18.87
C LEU A 28 8.64 2.60 -18.28
N ASP A 29 8.35 2.40 -16.99
CA ASP A 29 8.60 1.16 -16.23
C ASP A 29 7.30 0.42 -15.87
N SER A 30 6.18 0.76 -16.51
CA SER A 30 4.83 0.31 -16.14
C SER A 30 4.69 -1.22 -16.02
N PRO A 31 3.87 -1.71 -15.07
CA PRO A 31 3.28 -3.04 -15.15
C PRO A 31 2.57 -3.18 -16.50
N SER A 32 2.56 -4.38 -17.05
CA SER A 32 1.88 -4.64 -18.32
C SER A 32 0.47 -4.05 -18.28
N SER A 33 0.01 -3.36 -19.34
CA SER A 33 -1.39 -2.88 -19.43
C SER A 33 -2.42 -4.03 -19.41
N SER A 34 -1.95 -5.29 -19.35
CA SER A 34 -2.71 -6.49 -19.09
C SER A 34 -2.87 -6.84 -17.60
N ASP A 35 -2.22 -6.13 -16.68
CA ASP A 35 -2.39 -6.37 -15.25
C ASP A 35 -3.80 -5.91 -14.82
N PRO A 36 -4.50 -6.72 -14.01
CA PRO A 36 -5.92 -6.51 -13.71
C PRO A 36 -6.19 -5.17 -12.98
N ASP A 37 -5.21 -4.63 -12.27
CA ASP A 37 -5.36 -3.41 -11.46
C ASP A 37 -4.76 -2.15 -12.12
N PHE A 38 -4.36 -2.23 -13.40
CA PHE A 38 -3.72 -1.11 -14.12
C PHE A 38 -4.53 0.19 -14.08
N SER A 39 -5.80 0.14 -14.48
CA SER A 39 -6.69 1.31 -14.54
C SER A 39 -6.91 1.92 -13.15
N LEU A 40 -6.96 1.08 -12.11
CA LEU A 40 -7.16 1.50 -10.74
C LEU A 40 -5.92 2.20 -10.16
N ARG A 41 -4.73 1.62 -10.36
CA ARG A 41 -3.46 2.24 -9.94
C ARG A 41 -3.24 3.56 -10.66
N ASN A 42 -3.60 3.67 -11.94
CA ASN A 42 -3.58 4.93 -12.69
C ASN A 42 -4.51 5.98 -12.09
N ALA A 43 -5.76 5.59 -11.81
CA ALA A 43 -6.75 6.49 -11.26
C ALA A 43 -6.29 7.11 -9.95
N VAL A 44 -5.80 6.29 -9.00
CA VAL A 44 -5.29 6.81 -7.72
C VAL A 44 -4.05 7.68 -7.92
N THR A 45 -3.10 7.25 -8.76
CA THR A 45 -1.85 7.98 -9.01
C THR A 45 -2.11 9.36 -9.61
N LEU A 46 -2.85 9.44 -10.71
CA LEU A 46 -3.07 10.70 -11.42
C LEU A 46 -4.05 11.61 -10.67
N ASN A 47 -5.03 11.05 -9.97
CA ASN A 47 -5.84 11.85 -9.05
C ASN A 47 -4.99 12.44 -7.92
N GLY A 48 -4.00 11.68 -7.42
CA GLY A 48 -3.05 12.12 -6.42
C GLY A 48 -2.08 13.20 -6.90
N LEU A 49 -1.74 13.26 -8.20
CA LEU A 49 -0.87 14.32 -8.72
C LEU A 49 -1.51 15.72 -8.67
N ALA A 50 -2.84 15.82 -8.64
CA ALA A 50 -3.54 17.09 -8.42
C ALA A 50 -3.31 17.68 -7.01
N ALA A 51 -2.71 16.90 -6.10
CA ALA A 51 -2.58 17.21 -4.70
C ALA A 51 -1.31 17.96 -4.29
N LEU A 52 -0.24 17.94 -5.13
CA LEU A 52 1.07 18.59 -4.86
C LEU A 52 1.53 18.44 -3.40
N THR A 53 1.45 17.24 -2.86
CA THR A 53 1.72 17.00 -1.44
C THR A 53 3.22 16.94 -1.18
N THR A 54 3.64 17.26 0.05
CA THR A 54 5.05 17.19 0.50
C THR A 54 5.19 16.40 1.80
N VAL A 55 4.22 15.54 2.12
CA VAL A 55 4.14 14.81 3.40
C VAL A 55 3.90 13.35 3.08
N ASN A 56 4.73 12.45 3.61
CA ASN A 56 4.56 11.02 3.43
C ASN A 56 3.86 10.41 4.64
N THR A 57 3.09 9.36 4.40
CA THR A 57 2.69 8.43 5.46
C THR A 57 3.70 7.29 5.52
N TYR A 58 4.04 6.88 6.73
CA TYR A 58 4.93 5.74 6.96
C TYR A 58 4.10 4.63 7.59
N VAL A 59 4.41 3.40 7.20
CA VAL A 59 3.80 2.18 7.74
C VAL A 59 4.92 1.29 8.14
N ASP A 60 4.85 0.74 9.35
CA ASP A 60 5.97 0.05 9.95
C ASP A 60 5.74 -1.47 10.12
N PRO A 61 5.30 -2.24 9.09
CA PRO A 61 5.04 -3.65 9.28
C PRO A 61 6.34 -4.41 9.52
N LEU A 62 6.21 -5.53 10.22
CA LEU A 62 7.31 -6.45 10.44
C LEU A 62 7.48 -7.39 9.23
N LEU A 63 8.51 -7.16 8.43
CA LEU A 63 8.88 -7.97 7.29
C LEU A 63 9.78 -9.13 7.71
N LEU A 64 9.60 -10.29 7.07
CA LEU A 64 10.32 -11.53 7.31
C LEU A 64 11.03 -11.96 6.03
N ASP A 65 12.35 -12.15 6.10
CA ASP A 65 13.09 -12.81 5.02
C ASP A 65 12.74 -14.30 5.05
N LEU A 66 11.96 -14.78 4.07
CA LEU A 66 11.59 -16.20 3.98
C LEU A 66 12.58 -17.02 3.16
N THR A 67 13.50 -16.36 2.45
CA THR A 67 14.34 -16.98 1.41
C THR A 67 15.79 -17.14 1.85
N GLY A 68 16.21 -16.45 2.91
CA GLY A 68 17.58 -16.36 3.37
C GLY A 68 18.45 -15.38 2.55
N ASN A 69 17.84 -14.58 1.67
CA ASN A 69 18.54 -13.60 0.82
C ASN A 69 18.33 -12.15 1.29
N GLY A 70 17.84 -11.97 2.52
CA GLY A 70 17.46 -10.69 3.09
C GLY A 70 16.07 -10.24 2.66
N VAL A 71 15.49 -9.35 3.47
CA VAL A 71 14.21 -8.70 3.16
C VAL A 71 14.36 -7.77 1.96
N GLN A 72 13.45 -7.93 0.99
CA GLN A 72 13.35 -7.11 -0.21
C GLN A 72 12.02 -6.34 -0.21
N MET A 73 12.01 -5.22 -0.92
CA MET A 73 10.88 -4.28 -0.95
C MET A 73 10.70 -3.75 -2.37
N THR A 74 9.58 -3.11 -2.66
CA THR A 74 9.38 -2.34 -3.88
C THR A 74 9.27 -0.85 -3.56
N PRO A 75 9.74 0.04 -4.47
CA PRO A 75 9.52 1.47 -4.34
C PRO A 75 8.04 1.81 -4.50
N ILE A 76 7.63 3.00 -4.06
CA ILE A 76 6.26 3.50 -4.29
C ILE A 76 5.88 3.51 -5.78
N SER A 77 6.85 3.65 -6.69
CA SER A 77 6.63 3.56 -8.15
C SER A 77 6.06 2.21 -8.57
N ASP A 78 6.46 1.12 -7.90
CA ASP A 78 5.84 -0.21 -7.97
C ASP A 78 5.13 -0.57 -6.65
N GLY A 79 4.38 0.39 -6.12
CA GLY A 79 3.64 0.27 -4.86
C GLY A 79 2.22 -0.27 -5.05
N VAL A 80 1.60 -0.69 -3.94
CA VAL A 80 0.21 -1.20 -3.91
C VAL A 80 -0.74 -0.14 -3.33
N LEU A 81 -2.04 -0.44 -3.34
CA LEU A 81 -3.06 0.35 -2.64
C LEU A 81 -3.50 -0.39 -1.38
N PHE A 82 -3.25 0.19 -0.21
CA PHE A 82 -3.59 -0.45 1.07
C PHE A 82 -4.03 0.60 2.10
N ASP A 83 -4.83 0.20 3.09
CA ASP A 83 -5.15 1.08 4.23
C ASP A 83 -4.00 1.00 5.24
N THR A 84 -3.08 1.95 5.06
CA THR A 84 -1.78 2.01 5.70
C THR A 84 -1.78 2.64 7.08
N ASP A 85 -2.85 3.34 7.45
CA ASP A 85 -2.97 4.07 8.71
C ASP A 85 -4.28 3.79 9.44
N HIS A 86 -5.00 2.75 9.04
CA HIS A 86 -6.30 2.35 9.58
C HIS A 86 -7.31 3.51 9.56
N SER A 87 -7.31 4.25 8.46
CA SER A 87 -8.20 5.41 8.23
C SER A 87 -9.52 5.02 7.57
N GLY A 88 -9.64 3.78 7.10
CA GLY A 88 -10.73 3.32 6.23
C GLY A 88 -10.57 3.77 4.77
N THR A 89 -9.39 4.28 4.39
CA THR A 89 -9.09 4.74 3.03
C THR A 89 -7.80 4.13 2.53
N LEU A 90 -7.73 3.84 1.23
CA LEU A 90 -6.53 3.28 0.62
C LEU A 90 -5.56 4.39 0.26
N LYS A 91 -4.28 4.13 0.46
CA LYS A 91 -3.18 4.98 0.04
C LYS A 91 -2.21 4.17 -0.79
N ARG A 92 -1.55 4.84 -1.72
CA ARG A 92 -0.46 4.23 -2.46
C ARG A 92 0.77 4.18 -1.57
N SER A 93 1.42 3.01 -1.49
CA SER A 93 2.61 2.82 -0.68
C SER A 93 3.61 1.90 -1.36
N GLY A 94 4.90 2.13 -1.12
CA GLY A 94 5.92 1.09 -1.29
C GLY A 94 5.55 -0.16 -0.49
N TRP A 95 6.11 -1.31 -0.87
CA TRP A 95 5.61 -2.58 -0.38
C TRP A 95 6.69 -3.64 -0.16
N ALA A 96 6.33 -4.76 0.43
CA ALA A 96 7.17 -5.95 0.41
C ALA A 96 7.27 -6.47 -1.03
N ASP A 97 8.39 -7.09 -1.41
CA ASP A 97 8.43 -7.80 -2.68
C ASP A 97 7.62 -9.11 -2.63
N ARG A 98 7.50 -9.79 -3.78
CA ARG A 98 6.66 -10.99 -3.94
C ARG A 98 7.18 -12.25 -3.22
N ALA A 99 8.32 -12.16 -2.53
CA ALA A 99 8.96 -13.27 -1.81
C ALA A 99 9.15 -13.00 -0.32
N THR A 100 9.10 -11.73 0.08
CA THR A 100 9.19 -11.27 1.47
C THR A 100 7.84 -11.46 2.16
N GLY A 101 7.87 -11.99 3.37
CA GLY A 101 6.67 -12.16 4.19
C GLY A 101 6.38 -10.92 5.04
N MET A 102 5.11 -10.59 5.23
CA MET A 102 4.65 -9.64 6.25
C MET A 102 4.02 -10.41 7.41
N LEU A 103 4.46 -10.14 8.64
CA LEU A 103 3.83 -10.75 9.82
C LEU A 103 2.50 -10.05 10.13
N VAL A 104 1.43 -10.83 10.16
CA VAL A 104 0.06 -10.34 10.34
C VAL A 104 -0.72 -11.22 11.31
N VAL A 105 -1.86 -10.70 11.77
CA VAL A 105 -2.85 -11.41 12.58
C VAL A 105 -4.12 -11.59 11.78
N ASP A 106 -4.53 -12.84 11.60
CA ASP A 106 -5.84 -13.19 11.06
C ASP A 106 -6.73 -13.72 12.19
N GLU A 107 -7.77 -12.96 12.53
CA GLU A 107 -8.75 -13.30 13.56
C GLU A 107 -9.87 -14.22 13.03
N GLY A 108 -9.56 -15.02 11.99
CA GLY A 108 -10.44 -16.03 11.41
C GLY A 108 -11.23 -15.57 10.19
N SER A 109 -10.89 -14.41 9.63
CA SER A 109 -11.52 -13.88 8.42
C SER A 109 -10.91 -14.44 7.14
N GLY A 110 -9.66 -14.90 7.19
CA GLY A 110 -8.88 -15.27 6.02
C GLY A 110 -8.48 -14.07 5.16
N GLN A 111 -8.61 -12.84 5.68
CA GLN A 111 -8.27 -11.61 4.97
C GLN A 111 -7.54 -10.61 5.87
N ILE A 112 -6.61 -9.88 5.26
CA ILE A 112 -5.92 -8.73 5.85
C ILE A 112 -6.41 -7.49 5.13
N LYS A 113 -7.10 -6.62 5.85
CA LYS A 113 -7.80 -5.48 5.25
C LYS A 113 -7.05 -4.16 5.39
N ASP A 114 -6.31 -4.03 6.48
CA ASP A 114 -5.65 -2.81 6.86
C ASP A 114 -4.50 -3.09 7.84
N VAL A 115 -3.75 -2.04 8.15
CA VAL A 115 -2.58 -2.08 9.00
C VAL A 115 -2.88 -2.49 10.46
N SER A 116 -4.12 -2.41 10.94
CA SER A 116 -4.46 -2.80 12.33
C SER A 116 -4.25 -4.30 12.60
N GLN A 117 -4.21 -5.10 11.52
CA GLN A 117 -3.90 -6.52 11.53
C GLN A 117 -2.40 -6.81 11.33
N MET A 118 -1.56 -5.77 11.16
CA MET A 118 -0.12 -5.88 10.99
C MET A 118 0.59 -5.41 12.26
N PHE A 119 1.75 -5.98 12.55
CA PHE A 119 2.58 -5.48 13.65
C PHE A 119 3.24 -4.16 13.26
N SER A 120 2.62 -3.06 13.68
CA SER A 120 3.02 -1.67 13.45
C SER A 120 2.53 -0.79 14.62
N GLU A 121 2.70 0.53 14.50
CA GLU A 121 2.11 1.50 15.43
C GLU A 121 0.58 1.42 15.54
N TYR A 122 -0.11 1.01 14.47
CA TYR A 122 -1.58 0.93 14.39
C TYR A 122 -2.16 -0.43 14.78
N PHE A 123 -1.31 -1.40 15.13
CA PHE A 123 -1.75 -2.74 15.49
C PHE A 123 -2.88 -2.69 16.54
N ARG A 124 -4.04 -3.28 16.26
CA ARG A 124 -5.23 -3.26 17.13
C ARG A 124 -5.71 -1.87 17.58
N GLY A 125 -5.28 -0.80 16.92
CA GLY A 125 -5.76 0.56 17.16
C GLY A 125 -7.21 0.73 16.72
N ALA A 126 -7.90 1.72 17.29
CA ALA A 126 -9.23 2.09 16.84
C ALA A 126 -9.20 2.70 15.42
N LEU A 127 -10.21 2.37 14.61
CA LEU A 127 -10.41 2.94 13.27
C LEU A 127 -10.50 4.48 13.34
N GLY A 128 -9.82 5.12 12.40
CA GLY A 128 -9.89 6.55 12.20
C GLY A 128 -11.28 7.03 11.78
N GLY A 129 -11.49 8.35 11.83
CA GLY A 129 -12.74 8.99 11.43
C GLY A 129 -12.51 10.00 10.32
N ASN A 130 -13.43 10.10 9.36
CA ASN A 130 -13.40 11.09 8.28
C ASN A 130 -12.07 11.10 7.48
N GLY A 131 -11.52 9.91 7.21
CA GLY A 131 -10.26 9.75 6.48
C GLY A 131 -9.00 10.19 7.25
N GLN A 132 -9.11 10.44 8.56
CA GLN A 132 -7.95 10.62 9.42
C GLN A 132 -7.37 9.26 9.81
N ALA A 133 -6.08 9.23 10.13
CA ALA A 133 -5.42 8.04 10.67
C ALA A 133 -6.13 7.50 11.91
N GLY A 134 -6.07 6.19 12.09
CA GLY A 134 -6.51 5.48 13.28
C GLY A 134 -5.61 5.74 14.49
N GLU A 135 -5.92 5.07 15.59
CA GLU A 135 -5.17 5.17 16.82
C GLU A 135 -3.81 4.47 16.71
N ALA A 136 -2.72 5.21 16.89
CA ALA A 136 -1.39 4.65 17.03
C ALA A 136 -1.11 4.28 18.50
N LEU A 137 -1.11 2.99 18.82
CA LEU A 137 -0.91 2.45 20.16
C LEU A 137 0.58 2.18 20.48
N TYR A 138 1.38 1.94 19.44
CA TYR A 138 2.77 1.51 19.60
C TYR A 138 3.75 2.46 18.94
N LYS A 139 5.02 2.34 19.33
CA LYS A 139 6.11 3.14 18.75
C LYS A 139 6.53 2.61 17.37
N ASP A 140 6.50 1.30 17.19
CA ASP A 140 6.95 0.56 16.01
C ASP A 140 6.42 -0.89 16.08
N GLY A 141 6.65 -1.69 15.03
CA GLY A 141 6.20 -3.08 14.95
C GLY A 141 6.80 -4.03 16.00
N PHE A 142 8.03 -3.79 16.47
CA PHE A 142 8.61 -4.61 17.55
C PHE A 142 7.99 -4.28 18.90
N ALA A 143 7.63 -3.02 19.16
CA ALA A 143 6.86 -2.64 20.34
C ALA A 143 5.45 -3.26 20.32
N ALA A 144 4.81 -3.35 19.16
CA ALA A 144 3.55 -4.07 18.98
C ALA A 144 3.72 -5.58 19.25
N LEU A 145 4.78 -6.19 18.70
CA LEU A 145 5.10 -7.61 18.91
C LEU A 145 5.37 -7.92 20.39
N ALA A 146 6.07 -7.04 21.10
CA ALA A 146 6.32 -7.18 22.53
C ALA A 146 5.05 -7.16 23.38
N SER A 147 3.98 -6.51 22.91
CA SER A 147 2.72 -6.45 23.64
C SER A 147 1.93 -7.76 23.64
N VAL A 148 2.30 -8.70 22.75
CA VAL A 148 1.63 -10.00 22.61
C VAL A 148 2.50 -11.18 23.09
N ASP A 149 3.69 -10.90 23.62
CA ASP A 149 4.52 -11.85 24.38
C ASP A 149 3.86 -12.11 25.74
N GLY A 150 3.05 -13.17 25.80
CA GLY A 150 2.15 -13.44 26.93
C GLY A 150 2.86 -14.01 28.15
N ASN A 151 4.02 -14.64 27.94
CA ASN A 151 4.82 -15.26 29.00
C ASN A 151 6.05 -14.41 29.39
N ALA A 152 6.31 -13.32 28.65
CA ALA A 152 7.42 -12.38 28.83
C ALA A 152 8.82 -12.99 28.70
N ASP A 153 8.97 -14.05 27.89
CA ASP A 153 10.26 -14.70 27.63
C ASP A 153 11.07 -14.06 26.48
N LYS A 154 10.51 -13.01 25.86
CA LYS A 154 11.06 -12.23 24.73
C LYS A 154 11.02 -12.96 23.40
N VAL A 155 10.23 -14.02 23.32
CA VAL A 155 10.03 -14.82 22.13
C VAL A 155 8.53 -14.95 21.91
N ILE A 156 8.11 -14.80 20.66
CA ILE A 156 6.78 -15.24 20.24
C ILE A 156 6.93 -16.65 19.70
N ASP A 157 6.34 -17.63 20.38
CA ASP A 157 6.31 -19.03 19.99
C ASP A 157 4.97 -19.71 20.34
N SER A 158 4.90 -21.03 20.22
CA SER A 158 3.69 -21.82 20.51
C SER A 158 3.15 -21.72 21.95
N ASN A 159 3.90 -21.15 22.88
CA ASN A 159 3.47 -20.90 24.25
C ASN A 159 2.67 -19.59 24.38
N ASP A 160 2.65 -18.74 23.36
CA ASP A 160 1.89 -17.50 23.34
C ASP A 160 0.48 -17.69 22.77
N ALA A 161 -0.52 -17.07 23.40
CA ALA A 161 -1.91 -17.16 22.97
C ALA A 161 -2.13 -16.64 21.53
N ILE A 162 -1.33 -15.66 21.10
CA ILE A 162 -1.40 -15.07 19.76
C ILE A 162 -0.93 -16.03 18.66
N TRP A 163 -0.10 -17.03 18.98
CA TRP A 163 0.62 -17.86 18.00
C TRP A 163 -0.28 -18.48 16.94
N SER A 164 -1.43 -19.00 17.35
CA SER A 164 -2.39 -19.65 16.45
C SER A 164 -3.08 -18.68 15.46
N GLN A 165 -3.09 -17.38 15.77
CA GLN A 165 -3.68 -16.31 14.96
C GLN A 165 -2.65 -15.68 14.01
N LEU A 166 -1.36 -15.90 14.25
CA LEU A 166 -0.29 -15.38 13.40
C LEU A 166 -0.33 -16.03 12.02
N ARG A 167 -0.16 -15.19 11.01
CA ARG A 167 0.06 -15.58 9.62
C ARG A 167 1.24 -14.80 9.06
N VAL A 168 1.78 -15.31 7.96
CA VAL A 168 2.67 -14.57 7.08
C VAL A 168 1.91 -14.33 5.79
N TRP A 169 1.75 -13.05 5.44
CA TRP A 169 1.22 -12.66 4.15
C TRP A 169 2.37 -12.48 3.17
N VAL A 170 2.37 -13.28 2.10
CA VAL A 170 3.23 -13.08 0.94
C VAL A 170 2.34 -12.63 -0.21
N ASP A 171 2.31 -11.32 -0.45
CA ASP A 171 1.56 -10.70 -1.55
C ASP A 171 2.25 -11.02 -2.89
N ALA A 172 1.91 -12.17 -3.45
CA ALA A 172 2.54 -12.72 -4.65
C ALA A 172 1.95 -12.10 -5.92
N SER A 173 0.67 -11.77 -5.88
CA SER A 173 -0.04 -11.03 -6.94
C SER A 173 0.41 -9.56 -7.02
N HIS A 174 0.86 -9.00 -5.89
CA HIS A 174 1.33 -7.63 -5.72
C HIS A 174 0.24 -6.59 -5.96
N ASP A 175 -0.95 -6.87 -5.44
CA ASP A 175 -2.13 -6.02 -5.60
C ASP A 175 -2.59 -5.37 -4.27
N GLY A 176 -1.91 -5.67 -3.15
CA GLY A 176 -2.24 -5.16 -1.83
C GLY A 176 -3.49 -5.80 -1.22
N LYS A 177 -4.00 -6.91 -1.79
CA LYS A 177 -5.13 -7.66 -1.25
C LYS A 177 -4.64 -9.05 -0.86
N SER A 178 -5.08 -9.53 0.30
CA SER A 178 -4.72 -10.88 0.75
C SER A 178 -5.54 -11.93 0.00
N ASP A 179 -4.98 -12.46 -1.08
CA ASP A 179 -5.66 -13.45 -1.93
C ASP A 179 -5.55 -14.89 -1.42
N ALA A 180 -6.37 -15.77 -1.99
CA ALA A 180 -6.35 -17.19 -1.67
C ALA A 180 -4.97 -17.80 -1.98
N GLY A 181 -4.31 -18.33 -0.95
CA GLY A 181 -2.98 -18.95 -1.05
C GLY A 181 -1.81 -18.02 -0.69
N GLU A 182 -2.07 -16.73 -0.45
CA GLU A 182 -1.04 -15.76 -0.05
C GLU A 182 -0.83 -15.69 1.47
N LEU A 183 -1.86 -16.03 2.26
CA LEU A 183 -1.76 -16.16 3.70
C LEU A 183 -1.30 -17.56 4.10
N LYS A 184 -0.16 -17.62 4.79
CA LYS A 184 0.46 -18.86 5.26
C LYS A 184 0.52 -18.89 6.78
N THR A 185 0.31 -20.05 7.37
CA THR A 185 0.58 -20.26 8.80
C THR A 185 2.07 -20.32 9.07
N LEU A 186 2.48 -19.99 10.30
CA LEU A 186 3.88 -20.13 10.73
C LEU A 186 4.37 -21.58 10.60
N ALA A 187 3.51 -22.55 10.94
CA ALA A 187 3.82 -23.97 10.85
C ALA A 187 4.05 -24.44 9.40
N GLU A 188 3.25 -24.00 8.44
CA GLU A 188 3.43 -24.32 7.01
C GLU A 188 4.76 -23.81 6.46
N LEU A 189 5.26 -22.68 6.97
CA LEU A 189 6.56 -22.12 6.61
C LEU A 189 7.73 -22.72 7.41
N GLY A 190 7.44 -23.49 8.47
CA GLY A 190 8.45 -24.00 9.40
C GLY A 190 9.02 -22.93 10.34
N ILE A 191 8.28 -21.84 10.56
CA ILE A 191 8.62 -20.79 11.53
C ILE A 191 8.28 -21.29 12.94
N THR A 192 9.27 -21.26 13.84
CA THR A 192 9.11 -21.79 15.20
C THR A 192 9.24 -20.74 16.30
N GLN A 193 9.81 -19.58 15.98
CA GLN A 193 10.10 -18.53 16.96
C GLN A 193 10.29 -17.20 16.25
N ILE A 194 9.77 -16.11 16.83
CA ILE A 194 10.05 -14.74 16.41
C ILE A 194 10.60 -14.00 17.63
N ASN A 195 11.79 -13.39 17.51
CA ASN A 195 12.38 -12.66 18.62
C ASN A 195 11.73 -11.28 18.75
N VAL A 196 11.29 -10.95 19.96
CA VAL A 196 10.61 -9.69 20.27
C VAL A 196 11.57 -8.48 20.22
N ALA A 197 12.87 -8.72 20.41
CA ALA A 197 13.86 -7.66 20.43
C ALA A 197 14.27 -7.21 19.02
N GLY A 198 13.91 -5.98 18.67
CA GLY A 198 14.47 -5.24 17.54
C GLY A 198 15.63 -4.33 17.96
N THR A 199 16.69 -4.29 17.17
CA THR A 199 17.76 -3.30 17.29
C THR A 199 17.47 -2.13 16.36
N PRO A 200 17.29 -0.90 16.86
CA PRO A 200 17.04 0.26 16.02
C PRO A 200 18.17 0.50 15.02
N VAL A 201 17.81 0.91 13.82
CA VAL A 201 18.72 1.29 12.73
C VAL A 201 18.35 2.68 12.24
N SER A 202 19.34 3.44 11.81
CA SER A 202 19.15 4.75 11.19
C SER A 202 19.94 4.85 9.89
N GLY A 203 19.35 5.51 8.89
CA GLY A 203 19.97 5.77 7.60
C GLY A 203 20.02 4.58 6.62
N ASP A 204 19.37 3.46 6.93
CA ASP A 204 19.19 2.34 5.98
C ASP A 204 17.92 2.61 5.15
N VAL A 205 18.11 3.18 3.95
CA VAL A 205 17.03 3.47 3.01
C VAL A 205 17.20 2.59 1.78
N ARG A 206 16.15 1.84 1.42
CA ARG A 206 16.13 0.92 0.28
C ARG A 206 14.92 1.24 -0.59
N GLN A 207 15.18 1.67 -1.83
CA GLN A 207 14.13 1.97 -2.81
C GLN A 207 13.09 2.99 -2.30
N GLY A 208 13.52 3.95 -1.47
CA GLY A 208 12.66 4.97 -0.87
C GLY A 208 12.05 4.59 0.49
N ASN A 209 12.08 3.31 0.86
CA ASN A 209 11.58 2.81 2.15
C ASN A 209 12.71 2.82 3.19
N SER A 210 12.40 3.05 4.47
CA SER A 210 13.41 3.13 5.53
C SER A 210 13.35 1.93 6.47
N VAL A 211 14.47 1.30 6.77
CA VAL A 211 14.55 0.27 7.81
C VAL A 211 14.81 0.93 9.16
N ILE A 212 13.89 0.78 10.11
CA ILE A 212 13.97 1.43 11.43
C ILE A 212 14.44 0.50 12.54
N ALA A 213 14.27 -0.81 12.39
CA ALA A 213 14.83 -1.78 13.33
C ALA A 213 15.05 -3.15 12.65
N ARG A 214 16.03 -3.89 13.17
CA ARG A 214 16.33 -5.27 12.76
C ARG A 214 16.17 -6.22 13.93
N GLY A 215 15.42 -7.29 13.71
CA GLY A 215 15.28 -8.42 14.61
C GLY A 215 15.59 -9.71 13.88
N SER A 216 15.09 -10.81 14.44
CA SER A 216 15.30 -12.13 13.85
C SER A 216 14.19 -13.10 14.22
N PHE A 217 14.08 -14.16 13.44
CA PHE A 217 13.17 -15.26 13.69
C PHE A 217 13.83 -16.58 13.29
N VAL A 218 13.25 -17.70 13.68
CA VAL A 218 13.73 -19.04 13.35
C VAL A 218 12.77 -19.70 12.38
N ILE A 219 13.30 -20.11 11.23
CA ILE A 219 12.59 -20.81 10.17
C ILE A 219 13.39 -22.04 9.75
N ASN A 220 12.75 -23.22 9.77
CA ASN A 220 13.38 -24.50 9.46
C ASN A 220 14.69 -24.75 10.24
N GLY A 221 14.75 -24.29 11.50
CA GLY A 221 15.92 -24.42 12.38
C GLY A 221 17.05 -23.42 12.10
N ALA A 222 16.89 -22.51 11.13
CA ALA A 222 17.86 -21.45 10.83
C ALA A 222 17.34 -20.08 11.28
N THR A 223 18.23 -19.25 11.82
CA THR A 223 17.91 -17.85 12.14
C THR A 223 17.94 -17.00 10.88
N GLN A 224 16.88 -16.21 10.63
CA GLN A 224 16.76 -15.27 9.51
C GLN A 224 16.36 -13.87 9.99
N GLU A 225 16.51 -12.87 9.10
CA GLU A 225 16.28 -11.45 9.40
C GLU A 225 14.79 -11.10 9.45
N ALA A 226 14.40 -10.32 10.45
CA ALA A 226 13.12 -9.62 10.47
C ALA A 226 13.38 -8.11 10.50
N LEU A 227 12.62 -7.33 9.73
CA LEU A 227 12.78 -5.88 9.65
C LEU A 227 11.49 -5.17 10.05
N ALA A 228 11.59 -4.15 10.89
CA ALA A 228 10.56 -3.11 10.96
C ALA A 228 10.95 -2.02 9.96
N VAL A 229 10.02 -1.67 9.07
CA VAL A 229 10.30 -0.84 7.89
C VAL A 229 9.24 0.23 7.74
N ASN A 230 9.62 1.49 7.58
CA ASN A 230 8.72 2.57 7.18
C ASN A 230 8.62 2.59 5.66
N PHE A 231 7.50 2.08 5.13
CA PHE A 231 7.19 2.22 3.71
C PHE A 231 6.91 3.68 3.33
N LEU A 232 7.36 4.07 2.15
CA LEU A 232 7.04 5.37 1.58
C LEU A 232 5.60 5.36 1.05
N GLY A 233 4.71 6.18 1.62
CA GLY A 233 3.32 6.28 1.17
C GLY A 233 2.85 7.69 0.81
N ASP A 234 1.98 7.77 -0.20
CA ASP A 234 1.28 9.00 -0.57
C ASP A 234 0.31 9.42 0.56
N PRO A 235 0.14 10.71 0.84
CA PRO A 235 -0.81 11.17 1.85
C PRO A 235 -2.24 11.28 1.29
N VAL A 236 -2.46 10.88 0.03
CA VAL A 236 -3.75 11.00 -0.64
C VAL A 236 -4.62 9.79 -0.28
N SER A 237 -5.68 10.06 0.46
CA SER A 237 -6.68 9.05 0.81
C SER A 237 -7.60 8.77 -0.35
N SER A 238 -7.78 7.51 -0.72
CA SER A 238 -8.66 7.08 -1.79
C SER A 238 -9.73 6.11 -1.30
N THR A 239 -10.97 6.31 -1.75
CA THR A 239 -12.06 5.34 -1.58
C THR A 239 -12.46 4.76 -2.93
N LEU A 240 -12.78 3.48 -2.93
CA LEU A 240 -13.09 2.70 -4.13
C LEU A 240 -14.50 2.14 -3.97
N THR A 241 -15.38 2.49 -4.90
CA THR A 241 -16.75 1.96 -4.95
C THR A 241 -16.93 1.22 -6.26
N VAL A 242 -17.21 -0.08 -6.21
CA VAL A 242 -17.47 -0.89 -7.40
C VAL A 242 -18.75 -0.39 -8.09
N GLU A 243 -18.65 -0.05 -9.36
CA GLU A 243 -19.74 0.46 -10.20
C GLU A 243 -19.67 -0.18 -11.60
N GLY A 244 -20.62 -1.06 -11.92
CA GLY A 244 -20.66 -1.75 -13.21
C GLY A 244 -19.43 -2.65 -13.42
N ASN A 245 -18.71 -2.45 -14.52
CA ASN A 245 -17.51 -3.21 -14.91
C ASN A 245 -16.22 -2.59 -14.36
N GLY A 246 -16.31 -1.74 -13.34
CA GLY A 246 -15.18 -0.96 -12.86
C GLY A 246 -15.42 -0.43 -11.46
N SER A 247 -14.62 0.56 -11.07
CA SER A 247 -14.73 1.23 -9.78
C SER A 247 -14.69 2.75 -9.93
N LYS A 248 -15.57 3.42 -9.20
CA LYS A 248 -15.46 4.85 -8.92
C LYS A 248 -14.42 5.06 -7.83
N VAL A 249 -13.42 5.86 -8.15
CA VAL A 249 -12.32 6.22 -7.25
C VAL A 249 -12.51 7.67 -6.82
N VAL A 250 -12.53 7.91 -5.52
CA VAL A 250 -12.56 9.26 -4.95
C VAL A 250 -11.29 9.46 -4.15
N SER A 251 -10.42 10.36 -4.62
CA SER A 251 -9.15 10.66 -3.97
C SER A 251 -9.20 12.05 -3.36
N THR A 252 -8.88 12.15 -2.07
CA THR A 252 -8.98 13.38 -1.27
C THR A 252 -7.69 13.65 -0.51
N THR A 253 -7.33 14.93 -0.46
CA THR A 253 -6.18 15.44 0.30
C THR A 253 -6.44 16.89 0.69
N GLY A 254 -6.50 17.16 1.98
CA GLY A 254 -6.94 18.47 2.48
C GLY A 254 -8.32 18.85 1.94
N ALA A 255 -8.42 19.97 1.22
CA ALA A 255 -9.66 20.46 0.62
C ALA A 255 -9.85 20.05 -0.86
N THR A 256 -8.90 19.31 -1.42
CA THR A 256 -8.93 18.91 -2.83
C THR A 256 -9.46 17.49 -2.95
N THR A 257 -10.50 17.31 -3.76
CA THR A 257 -11.04 15.99 -4.12
C THR A 257 -11.07 15.86 -5.64
N THR A 258 -10.59 14.73 -6.14
CA THR A 258 -10.67 14.34 -7.55
C THR A 258 -11.40 13.01 -7.65
N THR A 259 -12.18 12.84 -8.71
CA THR A 259 -12.94 11.60 -8.94
C THR A 259 -12.55 10.96 -10.26
N ALA A 260 -12.55 9.64 -10.29
CA ALA A 260 -12.25 8.87 -11.48
C ALA A 260 -13.15 7.66 -11.62
N TYR A 261 -13.33 7.17 -12.83
CA TYR A 261 -13.83 5.82 -13.10
C TYR A 261 -12.70 4.97 -13.68
N ALA A 262 -12.42 3.84 -13.05
CA ALA A 262 -11.43 2.87 -13.50
C ALA A 262 -12.13 1.57 -13.92
N SER A 263 -12.16 1.29 -15.22
CA SER A 263 -12.74 0.07 -15.78
C SER A 263 -11.79 -1.11 -15.61
N SER A 264 -12.32 -2.27 -15.25
CA SER A 264 -11.63 -3.57 -15.33
C SER A 264 -12.16 -4.45 -16.47
N SER A 265 -12.94 -3.86 -17.39
CA SER A 265 -13.49 -4.57 -18.55
C SER A 265 -12.40 -5.10 -19.48
N THR A 266 -12.64 -6.29 -20.03
CA THR A 266 -11.84 -6.87 -21.12
C THR A 266 -12.52 -6.77 -22.48
N THR A 267 -13.68 -6.13 -22.52
CA THR A 267 -14.49 -5.91 -23.72
C THR A 267 -14.64 -4.43 -24.01
N ASP A 268 -14.89 -4.09 -25.27
CA ASP A 268 -15.09 -2.72 -25.74
C ASP A 268 -16.18 -1.98 -24.93
N GLU A 269 -15.83 -0.80 -24.43
CA GLU A 269 -16.73 0.08 -23.68
C GLU A 269 -16.81 1.48 -24.28
N THR A 270 -17.88 2.20 -23.94
CA THR A 270 -17.97 3.65 -24.14
C THR A 270 -18.08 4.31 -22.78
N LEU A 271 -17.07 5.08 -22.41
CA LEU A 271 -16.94 5.70 -21.10
C LEU A 271 -17.01 7.22 -21.25
N ASP A 272 -18.06 7.83 -20.70
CA ASP A 272 -18.25 9.28 -20.69
C ASP A 272 -18.13 9.80 -19.24
N ALA A 273 -17.12 10.64 -19.00
CA ALA A 273 -16.83 11.16 -17.67
C ALA A 273 -18.00 11.96 -17.07
N GLY A 274 -18.73 12.72 -17.91
CA GLY A 274 -19.90 13.48 -17.50
C GLY A 274 -21.09 12.59 -17.11
N GLN A 275 -21.33 11.51 -17.87
CA GLN A 275 -22.39 10.54 -17.54
C GLN A 275 -22.05 9.71 -16.30
N LEU A 276 -20.78 9.34 -16.13
CA LEU A 276 -20.29 8.61 -14.95
C LEU A 276 -20.19 9.52 -13.70
N GLY A 277 -20.32 10.83 -13.87
CA GLY A 277 -20.22 11.80 -12.77
C GLY A 277 -18.83 11.77 -12.12
N VAL A 278 -17.78 11.69 -12.94
CA VAL A 278 -16.37 11.66 -12.54
C VAL A 278 -15.56 12.70 -13.29
N THR A 279 -14.40 13.08 -12.75
CA THR A 279 -13.48 14.01 -13.41
C THR A 279 -12.65 13.29 -14.48
N ASN A 280 -12.17 12.09 -14.19
CA ASN A 280 -11.21 11.35 -15.03
C ASN A 280 -11.74 9.95 -15.38
N VAL A 281 -11.28 9.38 -16.49
CA VAL A 281 -11.69 8.05 -16.95
C VAL A 281 -10.48 7.22 -17.37
N TYR A 282 -10.43 5.99 -16.88
CA TYR A 282 -9.40 5.00 -17.14
C TYR A 282 -10.07 3.74 -17.68
N ALA A 283 -9.75 3.38 -18.92
CA ALA A 283 -10.38 2.27 -19.62
C ALA A 283 -9.69 0.93 -19.34
N GLY A 284 -10.37 -0.14 -19.73
CA GLY A 284 -9.89 -1.52 -19.58
C GLY A 284 -9.04 -1.97 -20.76
N SER A 285 -9.09 -3.25 -21.10
CA SER A 285 -8.29 -3.83 -22.19
C SER A 285 -9.03 -3.94 -23.54
N GLY A 286 -10.24 -3.39 -23.64
CA GLY A 286 -11.06 -3.35 -24.85
C GLY A 286 -10.66 -2.26 -25.83
N ASN A 287 -11.35 -2.19 -26.98
CA ASN A 287 -11.26 -1.04 -27.88
C ASN A 287 -12.23 0.05 -27.40
N ASP A 288 -11.78 0.87 -26.46
CA ASP A 288 -12.69 1.74 -25.71
C ASP A 288 -12.84 3.12 -26.35
N ALA A 289 -14.04 3.70 -26.23
CA ALA A 289 -14.32 5.08 -26.61
C ALA A 289 -14.49 5.94 -25.35
N LEU A 290 -13.53 6.84 -25.11
CA LEU A 290 -13.49 7.70 -23.92
C LEU A 290 -13.92 9.12 -24.27
N THR A 291 -14.81 9.71 -23.47
CA THR A 291 -15.30 11.08 -23.65
C THR A 291 -15.06 11.92 -22.40
N ALA A 292 -14.40 13.06 -22.57
CA ALA A 292 -14.09 13.99 -21.48
C ALA A 292 -15.32 14.77 -21.01
N ALA A 293 -15.33 15.10 -19.72
CA ALA A 293 -16.33 15.98 -19.13
C ALA A 293 -16.19 17.41 -19.72
N PRO A 294 -17.27 18.22 -19.70
CA PRO A 294 -17.21 19.61 -20.18
C PRO A 294 -16.16 20.48 -19.47
N THR A 295 -15.80 20.12 -18.24
CA THR A 295 -14.78 20.81 -17.43
C THR A 295 -13.34 20.36 -17.74
N GLY A 296 -13.15 19.42 -18.66
CA GLY A 296 -11.89 18.75 -18.92
C GLY A 296 -11.73 17.47 -18.08
N SER A 297 -10.99 16.51 -18.63
CA SER A 297 -10.74 15.20 -18.04
C SER A 297 -9.37 14.66 -18.47
N TRP A 298 -8.75 13.87 -17.61
CA TRP A 298 -7.73 12.92 -18.04
C TRP A 298 -8.45 11.68 -18.60
N LEU A 299 -8.10 11.32 -19.83
CA LEU A 299 -8.60 10.12 -20.49
C LEU A 299 -7.42 9.18 -20.72
N VAL A 300 -7.46 8.01 -20.10
CA VAL A 300 -6.40 7.01 -20.21
C VAL A 300 -7.00 5.71 -20.72
N GLY A 301 -6.69 5.31 -21.95
CA GLY A 301 -7.04 3.98 -22.44
C GLY A 301 -6.14 2.92 -21.82
N GLY A 302 -6.60 1.67 -21.77
CA GLY A 302 -5.75 0.53 -21.47
C GLY A 302 -5.22 -0.12 -22.75
N ALA A 303 -5.19 -1.45 -22.79
CA ALA A 303 -4.85 -2.18 -24.01
C ALA A 303 -5.89 -1.93 -25.13
N GLY A 304 -5.67 -2.50 -26.31
CA GLY A 304 -6.60 -2.35 -27.44
C GLY A 304 -6.48 -1.02 -28.20
N SER A 305 -7.42 -0.79 -29.12
CA SER A 305 -7.49 0.40 -29.98
C SER A 305 -8.51 1.40 -29.43
N ASN A 306 -8.02 2.43 -28.73
CA ASN A 306 -8.85 3.38 -28.01
C ASN A 306 -9.16 4.65 -28.84
N THR A 307 -10.37 5.19 -28.70
CA THR A 307 -10.81 6.46 -29.30
C THR A 307 -11.03 7.51 -28.21
N TYR A 308 -10.47 8.71 -28.39
CA TYR A 308 -10.53 9.79 -27.41
C TYR A 308 -11.33 10.98 -27.96
N ASN A 309 -12.42 11.32 -27.26
CA ASN A 309 -13.28 12.45 -27.58
C ASN A 309 -13.08 13.56 -26.55
N GLY A 310 -12.55 14.70 -26.98
CA GLY A 310 -12.42 15.90 -26.14
C GLY A 310 -13.79 16.46 -25.74
N GLY A 311 -13.82 17.20 -24.62
CA GLY A 311 -15.01 17.91 -24.17
C GLY A 311 -15.35 19.09 -25.08
N GLY A 312 -16.59 19.60 -24.99
CA GLY A 312 -17.06 20.73 -25.80
C GLY A 312 -16.29 22.07 -25.63
N GLY A 313 -15.31 22.13 -24.72
CA GLY A 313 -14.32 23.20 -24.63
C GLY A 313 -12.99 22.73 -25.21
N GLY A 314 -12.54 23.35 -26.29
CA GLY A 314 -11.31 22.96 -26.98
C GLY A 314 -10.09 22.91 -26.06
N GLY A 315 -9.58 21.71 -25.80
CA GLY A 315 -8.35 21.42 -25.08
C GLY A 315 -7.77 20.09 -25.55
N VAL A 316 -6.45 20.05 -25.73
CA VAL A 316 -5.66 19.08 -26.53
C VAL A 316 -5.46 17.74 -25.80
N VAL A 317 -5.33 16.67 -26.62
CA VAL A 317 -4.92 15.30 -26.29
C VAL A 317 -3.62 15.24 -25.49
#